data_AF-A0A0G2JBT0-F1
#
_entry.id   AF-A0A0G2JBT0-F1
#
_cell.length_a   1.000
_cell.length_b   1.000
_cell.length_c   1.000
_cell.angle_alpha   90.00
_cell.angle_beta   90.00
_cell.angle_gamma   90.00
#
_symmetry.space_group_name_H-M   'P 1'
#
loop_
_entity.id
_entity.type
_entity.pdbx_description
1 polymer ?
#
loop_
_entity_poly.entity_id
_entity_poly.type
_entity_poly.pdbx_seq_one_letter_code
_entity_poly.pdbx_strand_id
1 'polypeptide(L)'
;MPGSIKSLQGEEKTATLSEFMDKAVIISWHSLVQSKNPEQYRLIKFQQSPSGSLLYISRRIFELREAHFCSLLFYLQDEWAPVKFSEPETIEIDVDMRRADLDIKLMKDIERDLGNLWPEKGVVEHGNYEKVKALLKARKGELIAQYCTYPGWNTAVFEQLWPFDY
;
A
#
# COMPACT_ATOMS: atom_id res chain seq x y z
N MET A 1 -20.64 24.26 -21.43
CA MET A 1 -21.53 23.21 -20.88
C MET A 1 -21.82 22.19 -21.97
N PRO A 2 -21.44 20.91 -21.80
CA PRO A 2 -21.74 19.87 -22.77
C PRO A 2 -23.26 19.77 -22.97
N GLY A 3 -23.71 19.58 -24.22
CA GLY A 3 -25.13 19.53 -24.56
C GLY A 3 -25.92 18.41 -23.85
N SER A 4 -25.26 17.33 -23.44
CA SER A 4 -25.93 16.14 -22.85
C SER A 4 -26.39 16.33 -21.39
N ILE A 5 -25.85 17.30 -20.64
CA ILE A 5 -26.27 17.57 -19.25
C ILE A 5 -27.63 18.30 -19.22
N LYS A 6 -27.96 19.02 -20.31
CA LYS A 6 -29.21 19.78 -20.41
C LYS A 6 -30.44 18.88 -20.58
N SER A 7 -30.27 17.66 -21.11
CA SER A 7 -31.36 16.71 -21.37
C SER A 7 -31.66 15.75 -20.22
N LEU A 8 -30.79 15.67 -19.20
CA LEU A 8 -30.99 14.80 -18.03
C LEU A 8 -31.93 15.47 -17.00
N GLN A 9 -32.71 14.68 -16.26
CA GLN A 9 -33.65 15.15 -15.23
C GLN A 9 -33.42 14.48 -13.87
N GLY A 10 -33.87 15.13 -12.80
CA GLY A 10 -33.85 14.58 -11.44
C GLY A 10 -32.44 14.28 -10.92
N GLU A 11 -32.32 13.14 -10.25
CA GLU A 11 -31.13 12.69 -9.51
C GLU A 11 -29.91 12.43 -10.43
N GLU A 12 -30.17 11.96 -11.66
CA GLU A 12 -29.15 11.70 -12.69
C GLU A 12 -28.48 12.99 -13.20
N LYS A 13 -29.26 14.07 -13.29
CA LYS A 13 -28.76 15.40 -13.63
C LYS A 13 -27.85 15.95 -12.54
N THR A 14 -28.24 15.80 -11.27
CA THR A 14 -27.44 16.27 -10.13
C THR A 14 -26.12 15.50 -10.01
N ALA A 15 -26.14 14.18 -10.19
CA ALA A 15 -24.93 13.36 -10.19
C ALA A 15 -23.98 13.75 -11.32
N THR A 16 -24.50 13.88 -12.55
CA THR A 16 -23.70 14.26 -13.72
C THR A 16 -23.15 15.68 -13.61
N LEU A 17 -23.93 16.60 -13.01
CA LEU A 17 -23.46 17.96 -12.74
C LEU A 17 -22.34 17.95 -11.68
N SER A 18 -22.46 17.14 -10.63
CA SER A 18 -21.40 16.97 -9.63
C SER A 18 -20.12 16.48 -10.28
N GLU A 19 -20.17 15.39 -11.06
CA GLU A 19 -18.99 14.88 -11.76
C GLU A 19 -18.38 15.91 -12.72
N PHE A 20 -19.21 16.69 -13.42
CA PHE A 20 -18.74 17.75 -14.29
C PHE A 20 -18.00 18.83 -13.50
N MET A 21 -18.55 19.25 -12.35
CA MET A 21 -17.92 20.24 -11.49
C MET A 21 -16.61 19.72 -10.91
N ASP A 22 -16.54 18.46 -10.48
CA ASP A 22 -15.31 17.82 -10.00
C ASP A 22 -14.22 17.82 -11.09
N LYS A 23 -14.58 17.40 -12.31
CA LYS A 23 -13.67 17.43 -13.47
C LYS A 23 -13.23 18.86 -13.79
N ALA A 24 -14.15 19.82 -13.77
CA ALA A 24 -13.85 21.23 -14.03
C ALA A 24 -12.87 21.79 -12.99
N VAL A 25 -13.08 21.51 -11.71
CA VAL A 25 -12.19 21.92 -10.61
C VAL A 25 -10.79 21.31 -10.80
N ILE A 26 -10.68 20.01 -11.11
CA ILE A 26 -9.39 19.35 -11.35
C ILE A 26 -8.64 20.00 -12.52
N ILE A 27 -9.33 20.24 -13.64
CA ILE A 27 -8.74 20.85 -14.84
C ILE A 27 -8.30 22.29 -14.56
N SER A 28 -9.15 23.08 -13.90
CA SER A 28 -8.83 24.46 -13.52
C SER A 28 -7.64 24.52 -12.56
N TRP A 29 -7.57 23.61 -11.59
CA TRP A 29 -6.43 23.48 -10.69
C TRP A 29 -5.15 23.13 -11.45
N HIS A 30 -5.17 22.11 -12.32
CA HIS A 30 -4.02 21.73 -13.13
C HIS A 30 -3.52 22.91 -13.99
N SER A 31 -4.43 23.64 -14.64
CA SER A 31 -4.09 24.80 -15.47
C SER A 31 -3.52 25.96 -14.63
N LEU A 32 -4.06 26.18 -13.44
CA LEU A 32 -3.54 27.19 -12.51
C LEU A 32 -2.14 26.84 -12.02
N VAL A 33 -1.91 25.60 -11.58
CA VAL A 33 -0.58 25.14 -11.12
C VAL A 33 0.42 25.18 -12.27
N GLN A 34 0.02 24.76 -13.48
CA GLN A 34 0.87 24.84 -14.67
C GLN A 34 1.29 26.28 -14.99
N SER A 35 0.38 27.25 -14.87
CA SER A 35 0.65 28.65 -15.21
C SER A 35 1.38 29.42 -14.11
N LYS A 36 1.08 29.16 -12.84
CA LYS A 36 1.61 29.91 -11.69
C LYS A 36 2.82 29.27 -11.05
N ASN A 37 2.98 27.96 -11.17
CA ASN A 37 4.11 27.23 -10.60
C ASN A 37 4.56 26.08 -11.53
N PRO A 38 5.18 26.41 -12.68
CA PRO A 38 5.55 25.42 -13.67
C PRO A 38 6.54 24.38 -13.13
N GLU A 39 7.41 24.75 -12.19
CA GLU A 39 8.31 23.79 -11.53
C GLU A 39 7.53 22.75 -10.73
N GLN A 40 6.60 23.19 -9.88
CA GLN A 40 5.75 22.29 -9.11
C GLN A 40 4.91 21.40 -10.03
N TYR A 41 4.40 21.95 -11.14
CA TYR A 41 3.67 21.17 -12.14
C TYR A 41 4.53 20.06 -12.76
N ARG A 42 5.78 20.37 -13.13
CA ARG A 42 6.75 19.36 -13.63
C ARG A 42 7.02 18.29 -12.58
N LEU A 43 7.16 18.68 -11.32
CA LEU A 43 7.45 17.76 -10.23
C LEU A 43 6.27 16.81 -9.95
N ILE A 44 5.03 17.31 -9.97
CA ILE A 44 3.81 16.50 -9.87
C ILE A 44 3.72 15.51 -11.04
N LYS A 45 3.99 15.98 -12.27
CA LYS A 45 4.02 15.10 -13.45
C LYS A 45 5.08 14.01 -13.34
N PHE A 46 6.27 14.36 -12.84
CA PHE A 46 7.32 13.38 -12.59
C PHE A 46 6.92 12.37 -11.52
N GLN A 47 6.32 12.79 -10.40
CA GLN A 47 5.85 11.89 -9.35
C GLN A 47 4.79 10.90 -9.83
N GLN A 48 3.98 11.29 -10.81
CA GLN A 48 2.97 10.43 -11.45
C GLN A 48 3.55 9.53 -12.56
N SER A 49 4.83 9.69 -12.90
CA SER A 49 5.49 8.90 -13.93
C SER A 49 6.04 7.59 -13.36
N PRO A 50 6.24 6.56 -14.21
CA PRO A 50 7.03 5.36 -13.91
C PRO A 50 8.31 5.61 -13.11
N SER A 51 9.14 6.54 -13.57
CA SER A 51 10.42 6.88 -12.92
C SER A 51 10.21 7.52 -11.55
N GLY A 52 9.14 8.29 -11.37
CA GLY A 52 8.74 8.85 -10.08
C GLY A 52 8.29 7.77 -9.10
N SER A 53 7.46 6.83 -9.54
CA SER A 53 7.03 5.66 -8.76
C SER A 53 8.21 4.79 -8.36
N LEU A 54 9.16 4.54 -9.27
CA LEU A 54 10.39 3.80 -8.99
C LEU A 54 11.26 4.52 -7.95
N LEU A 55 11.45 5.83 -8.09
CA LEU A 55 12.18 6.62 -7.10
C LEU A 55 11.50 6.61 -5.72
N TYR A 56 10.16 6.67 -5.70
CA TYR A 56 9.38 6.61 -4.47
C TYR A 56 9.52 5.24 -3.79
N ILE A 57 9.37 4.14 -4.53
CA ILE A 57 9.47 2.78 -3.97
C ILE A 57 10.90 2.46 -3.55
N SER A 58 11.91 2.82 -4.35
CA SER A 58 13.33 2.59 -3.99
C SER A 58 13.73 3.27 -2.67
N ARG A 59 13.20 4.46 -2.39
CA ARG A 59 13.41 5.15 -1.09
C ARG A 59 12.71 4.45 0.08
N ARG A 60 11.69 3.65 -0.19
CA ARG A 60 10.86 2.96 0.81
C ARG A 60 10.99 1.45 0.72
N ILE A 61 12.03 0.91 0.09
CA ILE A 61 12.16 -0.53 -0.15
C ILE A 61 12.18 -1.34 1.14
N PHE A 62 12.74 -0.77 2.22
CA PHE A 62 12.71 -1.38 3.55
C PHE A 62 11.33 -1.35 4.23
N GLU A 63 10.43 -0.46 3.79
CA GLU A 63 9.08 -0.30 4.34
C GLU A 63 8.02 -1.05 3.51
N LEU A 64 8.11 -0.94 2.17
CA LEU A 64 7.19 -1.56 1.21
C LEU A 64 7.62 -2.98 0.83
N ARG A 65 8.77 -3.47 1.31
CA ARG A 65 9.33 -4.81 1.04
C ARG A 65 9.63 -5.06 -0.45
N GLU A 66 10.35 -6.16 -0.70
CA GLU A 66 10.81 -6.57 -2.03
C GLU A 66 9.66 -6.90 -2.99
N ALA A 67 8.58 -7.51 -2.50
CA ALA A 67 7.43 -7.91 -3.31
C ALA A 67 6.79 -6.75 -4.09
N HIS A 68 6.56 -5.60 -3.44
CA HIS A 68 6.00 -4.40 -4.08
C HIS A 68 6.96 -3.79 -5.10
N PHE A 69 8.28 -3.91 -4.87
CA PHE A 69 9.29 -3.46 -5.82
C PHE A 69 9.32 -4.35 -7.08
N CYS A 70 9.28 -5.68 -6.90
CA CYS A 70 9.21 -6.63 -8.02
C CYS A 70 7.92 -6.46 -8.84
N SER A 71 6.78 -6.23 -8.19
CA SER A 71 5.51 -5.93 -8.87
C SER A 71 5.59 -4.64 -9.70
N LEU A 72 6.21 -3.58 -9.17
CA LEU A 72 6.44 -2.37 -9.94
C LEU A 72 7.36 -2.61 -11.15
N LEU A 73 8.47 -3.34 -10.96
CA LEU A 73 9.37 -3.65 -12.07
C LEU A 73 8.66 -4.45 -13.16
N PHE A 74 7.79 -5.38 -12.79
CA PHE A 74 6.95 -6.11 -13.74
C PHE A 74 6.02 -5.16 -14.51
N TYR A 75 5.33 -4.24 -13.83
CA TYR A 75 4.48 -3.25 -14.49
C TYR A 75 5.26 -2.34 -15.46
N LEU A 76 6.54 -2.07 -15.15
CA LEU A 76 7.39 -1.19 -15.93
C LEU A 76 8.22 -1.90 -17.01
N GLN A 77 8.17 -3.23 -17.13
CA GLN A 77 9.05 -3.98 -18.04
C GLN A 77 8.90 -3.56 -19.52
N ASP A 78 7.72 -3.09 -19.91
CA ASP A 78 7.43 -2.65 -21.28
C ASP A 78 7.90 -1.22 -21.56
N GLU A 79 8.03 -0.39 -20.52
CA GLU A 79 8.43 1.02 -20.61
C GLU A 79 9.91 1.23 -20.24
N TRP A 80 10.47 0.32 -19.44
CA TRP A 80 11.82 0.39 -18.91
C TRP A 80 12.51 -0.96 -19.15
N ALA A 81 13.50 -0.95 -20.05
CA ALA A 81 14.03 -2.15 -20.69
C ALA A 81 15.11 -3.00 -19.96
N PRO A 82 15.56 -2.77 -18.70
CA PRO A 82 16.66 -3.57 -18.16
C PRO A 82 16.24 -4.94 -17.60
N VAL A 83 14.95 -5.18 -17.32
CA VAL A 83 14.47 -6.41 -16.67
C VAL A 83 13.26 -6.95 -17.43
N LYS A 84 13.27 -8.25 -17.76
CA LYS A 84 12.13 -8.97 -18.33
C LYS A 84 11.82 -10.16 -17.45
N PHE A 85 10.55 -10.32 -17.12
CA PHE A 85 10.08 -11.47 -16.36
C PHE A 85 9.48 -12.49 -17.33
N SER A 86 9.75 -13.75 -17.06
CA SER A 86 9.04 -14.87 -17.68
C SER A 86 7.63 -14.99 -17.10
N GLU A 87 6.76 -15.74 -17.79
CA GLU A 87 5.41 -16.04 -17.32
C GLU A 87 5.37 -16.69 -15.91
N PRO A 88 6.21 -17.70 -15.57
CA PRO A 88 6.22 -18.23 -14.21
C PRO A 88 6.67 -17.21 -13.16
N GLU A 89 7.69 -16.38 -13.46
CA GLU A 89 8.15 -15.32 -12.55
C GLU A 89 7.06 -14.27 -12.31
N THR A 90 6.26 -13.96 -13.33
CA THR A 90 5.13 -13.02 -13.20
C THR A 90 4.08 -13.54 -12.22
N ILE A 91 3.73 -14.83 -12.31
CA ILE A 91 2.77 -15.47 -11.40
C ILE A 91 3.32 -15.46 -9.97
N GLU A 92 4.61 -15.74 -9.81
CA GLU A 92 5.27 -15.72 -8.50
C GLU A 92 5.26 -14.32 -7.88
N ILE A 93 5.58 -13.28 -8.66
CA ILE A 93 5.55 -11.87 -8.22
C ILE A 93 4.14 -11.47 -7.75
N ASP A 94 3.09 -11.84 -8.48
CA ASP A 94 1.71 -11.51 -8.10
C ASP A 94 1.26 -12.25 -6.82
N VAL A 95 1.68 -13.51 -6.65
CA VAL A 95 1.43 -14.26 -5.42
C VAL A 95 2.18 -13.64 -4.24
N ASP A 96 3.45 -13.26 -4.43
CA ASP A 96 4.28 -12.68 -3.38
C ASP A 96 3.79 -11.29 -2.96
N MET A 97 3.38 -10.44 -3.92
CA MET A 97 2.75 -9.15 -3.63
C MET A 97 1.49 -9.31 -2.76
N ARG A 98 0.61 -10.27 -3.10
CA ARG A 98 -0.59 -10.54 -2.31
C ARG A 98 -0.28 -11.03 -0.90
N ARG A 99 0.77 -11.82 -0.72
CA ARG A 99 1.25 -12.23 0.62
C ARG A 99 1.78 -11.03 1.40
N ALA A 100 2.57 -10.16 0.77
CA ALA A 100 3.08 -8.95 1.40
C ALA A 100 1.95 -8.00 1.84
N ASP A 101 0.90 -7.84 1.04
CA ASP A 101 -0.28 -7.04 1.42
C ASP A 101 -1.00 -7.62 2.64
N LEU A 102 -1.13 -8.95 2.71
CA LEU A 102 -1.71 -9.63 3.87
C LEU A 102 -0.86 -9.44 5.12
N ASP A 103 0.46 -9.57 5.01
CA ASP A 103 1.41 -9.31 6.10
C ASP A 103 1.29 -7.87 6.61
N ILE A 104 1.26 -6.88 5.72
CA ILE A 104 1.10 -5.46 6.08
C ILE A 104 -0.21 -5.23 6.81
N LYS A 105 -1.31 -5.80 6.29
CA LYS A 105 -2.63 -5.67 6.94
C LYS A 105 -2.62 -6.29 8.32
N LEU A 106 -2.06 -7.49 8.45
CA LEU A 106 -1.93 -8.18 9.72
C LEU A 106 -1.12 -7.36 10.74
N MET A 107 0.02 -6.81 10.33
CA MET A 107 0.84 -5.96 11.19
C MET A 107 0.11 -4.69 11.63
N LYS A 108 -0.65 -4.05 10.73
CA LYS A 108 -1.49 -2.88 11.07
C LYS A 108 -2.62 -3.23 12.04
N ASP A 109 -3.19 -4.43 11.93
CA ASP A 109 -4.20 -4.89 12.88
C ASP A 109 -3.58 -5.06 14.28
N ILE A 110 -2.40 -5.67 14.38
CA ILE A 110 -1.65 -5.78 15.65
C ILE A 110 -1.30 -4.40 16.21
N GLU A 111 -0.80 -3.49 15.36
CA GLU A 111 -0.48 -2.11 15.74
C GLU A 111 -1.70 -1.39 16.31
N ARG A 112 -2.86 -1.50 15.65
CA ARG A 112 -4.12 -0.92 16.15
C ARG A 112 -4.53 -1.49 17.51
N ASP A 113 -4.37 -2.80 17.70
CA ASP A 113 -4.74 -3.47 18.95
C ASP A 113 -3.83 -3.04 20.12
N LEU A 114 -2.53 -2.82 19.85
CA LEU A 114 -1.57 -2.35 20.85
C LEU A 114 -1.66 -0.84 21.10
N GLY A 115 -2.11 -0.06 20.11
CA GLY A 115 -2.29 1.39 20.22
C GLY A 115 -1.00 2.09 20.65
N ASN A 116 -1.06 2.82 21.76
CA ASN A 116 0.09 3.55 22.31
C ASN A 116 1.19 2.64 22.90
N LEU A 117 0.93 1.35 23.03
CA LEU A 117 1.91 0.35 23.47
C LEU A 117 2.63 -0.32 22.28
N TRP A 118 2.30 0.07 21.04
CA TRP A 118 3.00 -0.43 19.87
C TRP A 118 4.49 -0.07 19.92
N PRO A 119 5.41 -1.04 19.78
CA PRO A 119 6.84 -0.77 19.74
C PRO A 119 7.23 -0.09 18.43
N GLU A 120 7.04 1.24 18.34
CA GLU A 120 7.53 2.00 17.20
C GLU A 120 9.04 1.76 17.03
N LYS A 121 9.42 1.22 15.87
CA LYS A 121 10.81 0.85 15.54
C LYS A 121 11.44 -0.15 16.51
N GLY A 122 10.63 -0.98 17.17
CA GLY A 122 11.12 -2.00 18.12
C GLY A 122 11.51 -1.45 19.49
N VAL A 123 11.20 -0.19 19.81
CA VAL A 123 11.54 0.42 21.09
C VAL A 123 10.32 0.40 22.01
N VAL A 124 10.52 -0.07 23.25
CA VAL A 124 9.49 -0.08 24.30
C VAL A 124 10.06 0.55 25.56
N GLU A 125 9.28 1.44 26.20
CA GLU A 125 9.63 1.96 27.51
C GLU A 125 9.77 0.81 28.52
N HIS A 126 10.81 0.84 29.35
CA HIS A 126 11.11 -0.25 30.27
C HIS A 126 9.92 -0.65 31.16
N GLY A 127 9.15 0.32 31.67
CA GLY A 127 7.97 0.07 32.50
C GLY A 127 6.80 -0.62 31.77
N ASN A 128 6.79 -0.59 30.44
CA ASN A 128 5.78 -1.20 29.58
C ASN A 128 6.26 -2.51 28.93
N TYR A 129 7.54 -2.87 29.05
CA TYR A 129 8.15 -4.01 28.34
C TYR A 129 7.39 -5.33 28.57
N GLU A 130 7.20 -5.73 29.83
CA GLU A 130 6.50 -6.98 30.16
C GLU A 130 5.05 -7.00 29.69
N LYS A 131 4.38 -5.84 29.76
CA LYS A 131 3.00 -5.68 29.30
C LYS A 131 2.90 -5.84 27.79
N VAL A 132 3.79 -5.18 27.03
CA VAL A 132 3.86 -5.30 25.58
C VAL A 132 4.17 -6.73 25.17
N LYS A 133 5.14 -7.38 25.83
CA LYS A 133 5.51 -8.78 25.57
C LYS A 133 4.34 -9.74 25.80
N ALA A 134 3.57 -9.56 26.87
CA ALA A 134 2.38 -10.35 27.14
C ALA A 134 1.29 -10.17 26.06
N LEU A 135 1.04 -8.94 25.61
CA LEU A 135 0.08 -8.64 24.55
C LEU A 135 0.48 -9.25 23.21
N LEU A 136 1.75 -9.10 22.82
CA LEU A 136 2.27 -9.70 21.58
C LEU A 136 2.17 -11.23 21.61
N LYS A 137 2.46 -11.85 22.76
CA LYS A 137 2.31 -13.30 22.94
C LYS A 137 0.85 -13.77 22.86
N ALA A 138 -0.08 -13.01 23.43
CA ALA A 138 -1.50 -13.30 23.30
C ALA A 138 -1.94 -13.22 21.82
N ARG A 139 -1.52 -12.17 21.12
CA ARG A 139 -1.84 -11.98 19.69
C ARG A 139 -1.24 -13.07 18.80
N LYS A 140 -0.01 -13.51 19.10
CA LYS A 140 0.61 -14.69 18.45
C LYS A 140 -0.31 -15.91 18.55
N GLY A 141 -0.83 -16.20 19.75
CA GLY A 141 -1.73 -17.33 19.99
C GLY A 141 -3.03 -17.25 19.20
N GLU A 142 -3.64 -16.07 19.14
CA GLU A 142 -4.85 -15.82 18.33
C GLU A 142 -4.61 -16.06 16.84
N LEU A 143 -3.47 -15.62 16.31
CA LEU A 143 -3.12 -15.84 14.91
C LEU A 143 -2.90 -17.32 14.61
N ILE A 144 -2.17 -18.03 15.48
CA ILE A 144 -2.02 -19.49 15.33
C ILE A 144 -3.40 -20.14 15.32
N ALA A 145 -4.28 -19.80 16.26
CA ALA A 145 -5.63 -20.36 16.33
C ALA A 145 -6.48 -20.05 15.08
N GLN A 146 -6.32 -18.85 14.51
CA GLN A 146 -7.03 -18.43 13.30
C GLN A 146 -6.54 -19.16 12.04
N TYR A 147 -5.23 -19.40 11.93
CA TYR A 147 -4.62 -19.87 10.68
C TYR A 147 -4.20 -21.34 10.67
N CYS A 148 -4.19 -22.02 11.82
CA CYS A 148 -3.71 -23.41 11.92
C CYS A 148 -4.49 -24.44 11.10
N THR A 149 -5.72 -24.11 10.69
CA THR A 149 -6.57 -24.97 9.87
C THR A 149 -6.34 -24.81 8.37
N TYR A 150 -5.53 -23.83 7.95
CA TYR A 150 -5.30 -23.56 6.52
C TYR A 150 -4.28 -24.56 5.92
N PRO A 151 -4.52 -25.05 4.69
CA PRO A 151 -3.57 -25.92 4.00
C PRO A 151 -2.20 -25.25 3.86
N GLY A 152 -1.13 -25.98 4.20
CA GLY A 152 0.24 -25.48 4.14
C GLY A 152 0.70 -24.69 5.38
N TRP A 153 -0.16 -24.51 6.39
CA TRP A 153 0.25 -23.93 7.66
C TRP A 153 1.24 -24.84 8.41
N ASN A 154 2.27 -24.23 9.00
CA ASN A 154 3.20 -24.90 9.88
C ASN A 154 3.44 -24.05 11.14
N THR A 155 2.85 -24.47 12.26
CA THR A 155 2.95 -23.76 13.53
C THR A 155 4.41 -23.64 14.00
N ALA A 156 5.22 -24.69 13.84
CA ALA A 156 6.61 -24.64 14.29
C ALA A 156 7.43 -23.60 13.51
N VAL A 157 7.21 -23.51 12.19
CA VAL A 157 7.86 -22.48 11.34
C VAL A 157 7.38 -21.09 11.72
N PHE A 158 6.07 -20.90 11.92
CA PHE A 158 5.52 -19.62 12.36
C PHE A 158 6.08 -19.19 13.72
N GLU A 159 6.16 -20.12 14.68
CA GLU A 159 6.72 -19.85 16.00
C GLU A 159 8.20 -19.49 15.94
N GLN A 160 8.98 -20.13 15.06
CA GLN A 160 10.40 -19.83 14.85
C GLN A 160 10.61 -18.46 14.22
N LEU A 161 9.73 -18.04 13.30
CA LEU A 161 9.83 -16.76 12.58
C LEU A 161 9.20 -15.60 13.35
N TRP A 162 8.63 -15.84 14.52
CA TRP A 162 7.97 -14.80 15.31
C TRP A 162 9.01 -13.79 15.84
N PRO A 163 8.92 -12.49 15.48
CA PRO A 163 10.02 -11.55 15.69
C PRO A 163 10.12 -11.01 17.13
N PHE A 164 9.17 -11.33 18.01
CA PHE A 164 9.04 -10.70 19.33
C PHE A 164 9.32 -11.63 20.52
N ASP A 165 9.74 -12.88 20.28
CA ASP A 165 10.03 -13.82 21.38
C ASP A 165 11.43 -13.62 22.01
N TYR A 166 12.34 -12.95 21.29
CA TYR A 166 13.73 -12.69 21.71
C TYR A 166 13.89 -11.44 22.60
#